data_AF-A0A9E0QQD7-F1
#
_entry.id   AF-A0A9E0QQD7-F1
#
_cell.length_a   1.000
_cell.length_b   1.000
_cell.length_c   1.000
_cell.angle_alpha   90.00
_cell.angle_beta   90.00
_cell.angle_gamma   90.00
#
_symmetry.space_group_name_H-M   'P 1'
#
loop_
_entity.id
_entity.type
_entity.pdbx_description
1 polymer ?
#
loop_
_entity_poly.entity_id
_entity_poly.type
_entity_poly.pdbx_seq_one_letter_code
_entity_poly.pdbx_strand_id
1 'polypeptide(L)'
;MCRIFAGQDPDRYALVTRRMRLNGQSTSIRLEKSFWGILDEIAESEGLTTPGFVSKLHAEVLELHGEPANFTSLLRCTCLVHRENPLEGDARQMAAE
;
A
#
# COMPACT_ATOMS: atom_id res chain seq x y z
N MET A 1 -8.49 -26.48 11.07
CA MET A 1 -7.85 -25.41 10.28
C MET A 1 -8.19 -25.64 8.82
N CYS A 2 -9.10 -24.86 8.22
CA CYS A 2 -9.59 -25.09 6.86
C CYS A 2 -8.50 -24.82 5.80
N ARG A 3 -8.56 -25.54 4.67
CA ARG A 3 -7.71 -25.35 3.48
C ARG A 3 -7.66 -23.90 2.98
N ILE A 4 -8.63 -23.07 3.35
CA ILE A 4 -8.72 -21.64 3.02
C ILE A 4 -7.53 -20.84 3.58
N PHE A 5 -7.07 -21.12 4.81
CA PHE A 5 -5.95 -20.37 5.42
C PHE A 5 -4.60 -21.06 5.25
N ALA A 6 -4.58 -22.40 5.33
CA ALA A 6 -3.35 -23.19 5.22
C ALA A 6 -2.94 -23.49 3.77
N GLY A 7 -3.87 -23.37 2.82
CA GLY A 7 -3.65 -23.63 1.39
C GLY A 7 -3.45 -22.36 0.57
N GLN A 8 -3.06 -21.25 1.20
CA GLN A 8 -2.72 -20.04 0.46
C GLN A 8 -1.50 -20.29 -0.41
N ASP A 9 -1.52 -19.72 -1.61
CA ASP A 9 -0.36 -19.72 -2.50
C ASP A 9 0.83 -19.03 -1.79
N PRO A 10 1.97 -19.73 -1.58
CA PRO A 10 3.14 -19.18 -0.95
C PRO A 10 3.66 -17.88 -1.55
N ASP A 11 3.40 -17.67 -2.84
CA ASP A 11 3.79 -16.48 -3.57
C ASP A 11 3.10 -15.22 -3.03
N ARG A 12 1.91 -15.37 -2.41
CA ARG A 12 1.14 -14.25 -1.84
C ARG A 12 1.82 -13.59 -0.65
N TYR A 13 2.49 -14.37 0.20
CA TYR A 13 3.20 -13.89 1.38
C TYR A 13 4.72 -13.87 1.20
N ALA A 14 5.21 -14.16 0.00
CA ALA A 14 6.61 -13.96 -0.35
C ALA A 14 7.01 -12.49 -0.21
N LEU A 15 8.12 -12.22 0.47
CA LEU A 15 8.62 -10.87 0.70
C LEU A 15 9.32 -10.34 -0.55
N VAL A 16 8.87 -9.17 -1.02
CA VAL A 16 9.45 -8.43 -2.14
C VAL A 16 9.97 -7.10 -1.63
N THR A 17 11.22 -6.77 -1.98
CA THR A 17 11.83 -5.47 -1.64
C THR A 17 11.75 -4.55 -2.86
N ARG A 18 11.13 -3.37 -2.72
CA ARG A 18 11.12 -2.33 -3.75
C ARG A 18 11.87 -1.10 -3.23
N ARG A 19 12.73 -0.53 -4.08
CA ARG A 19 13.45 0.71 -3.77
C ARG A 19 12.68 1.90 -4.32
N MET A 20 12.52 2.94 -3.50
CA MET A 20 11.84 4.17 -3.88
C MET A 20 12.43 5.36 -3.12
N ARG A 21 12.07 6.58 -3.52
CA ARG A 21 12.51 7.79 -2.84
C ARG A 21 11.42 8.29 -1.90
N LEU A 22 11.70 8.37 -0.61
CA LEU A 22 10.83 9.02 0.37
C LEU A 22 11.53 10.28 0.87
N ASN A 23 10.88 11.44 0.76
CA ASN A 23 11.47 12.74 1.16
C ASN A 23 12.87 12.98 0.55
N GLY A 24 13.07 12.57 -0.70
CA GLY A 24 14.35 12.67 -1.42
C GLY A 24 15.39 11.59 -1.05
N GLN A 25 15.18 10.80 0.00
CA GLN A 25 16.07 9.74 0.44
C GLN A 25 15.73 8.40 -0.24
N SER A 26 16.76 7.65 -0.65
CA SER A 26 16.57 6.31 -1.23
C SER A 26 16.26 5.28 -0.14
N THR A 27 15.01 4.84 -0.08
CA THR A 27 14.51 3.89 0.92
C THR A 27 14.16 2.55 0.27
N SER A 28 14.56 1.45 0.92
CA SER A 28 14.18 0.09 0.51
C SER A 28 13.08 -0.41 1.42
N ILE A 29 11.89 -0.65 0.87
CA ILE A 29 10.73 -1.15 1.60
C ILE A 29 10.53 -2.62 1.25
N ARG A 30 10.33 -3.46 2.27
CA ARG A 30 10.09 -4.90 2.11
C ARG A 30 8.69 -5.26 2.61
N LEU A 31 7.86 -5.77 1.72
CA LEU A 31 6.48 -6.18 1.97
C LEU A 31 6.16 -7.47 1.24
N GLU A 32 5.12 -8.16 1.70
CA GLU A 32 4.54 -9.32 1.05
C GLU A 32 3.99 -8.93 -0.33
N LYS A 33 4.08 -9.85 -1.32
CA LYS A 33 3.62 -9.62 -2.69
C LYS A 33 2.14 -9.17 -2.73
N SER A 34 1.30 -9.71 -1.85
CA SER A 34 -0.11 -9.31 -1.76
C SER A 34 -0.30 -7.84 -1.39
N PHE A 35 0.48 -7.31 -0.43
CA PHE A 35 0.38 -5.90 -0.07
C PHE A 35 0.89 -5.00 -1.19
N TRP A 36 1.95 -5.40 -1.89
CA TRP A 36 2.39 -4.68 -3.07
C TRP A 36 1.32 -4.60 -4.16
N GLY A 37 0.61 -5.70 -4.43
CA GLY A 37 -0.48 -5.69 -5.40
C GLY A 37 -1.62 -4.75 -5.02
N ILE A 38 -1.97 -4.68 -3.73
CA ILE A 38 -2.99 -3.73 -3.24
C ILE A 38 -2.50 -2.28 -3.34
N LEU A 39 -1.23 -2.00 -3.01
CA LEU A 39 -0.65 -0.67 -3.18
C LEU A 39 -0.59 -0.25 -4.66
N ASP A 40 -0.33 -1.18 -5.57
CA ASP A 40 -0.35 -0.95 -7.01
C ASP A 40 -1.77 -0.55 -7.48
N GLU A 41 -2.80 -1.28 -7.04
CA GLU A 41 -4.22 -0.98 -7.31
C GLU A 41 -4.65 0.39 -6.76
N ILE A 42 -4.30 0.70 -5.51
CA ILE A 42 -4.60 2.01 -4.91
C ILE A 42 -3.92 3.13 -5.69
N ALA A 43 -2.63 2.98 -6.00
CA ALA A 43 -1.88 3.99 -6.73
C ALA A 43 -2.49 4.25 -8.12
N GLU A 44 -2.85 3.20 -8.85
CA GLU A 44 -3.53 3.28 -10.14
C GLU A 44 -4.87 4.03 -10.03
N SER A 45 -5.67 3.73 -8.99
CA SER A 45 -6.94 4.42 -8.73
C SER A 45 -6.79 5.93 -8.44
N GLU A 46 -5.63 6.36 -7.94
CA GLU A 46 -5.31 7.79 -7.73
C GLU A 46 -4.59 8.43 -8.94
N GLY A 47 -4.36 7.69 -10.03
CA GLY A 47 -3.57 8.17 -11.16
C GLY A 47 -2.08 8.38 -10.82
N LEU A 48 -1.57 7.65 -9.83
CA LEU A 48 -0.20 7.71 -9.34
C LEU A 48 0.57 6.43 -9.66
N THR A 49 1.89 6.52 -9.73
CA THR A 49 2.74 5.33 -9.64
C THR A 49 2.81 4.86 -8.18
N THR A 50 3.03 3.58 -7.93
CA THR A 50 3.19 3.05 -6.56
C THR A 50 4.24 3.80 -5.73
N PRO A 51 5.44 4.10 -6.24
CA PRO A 51 6.40 4.95 -5.53
C PRO A 51 5.85 6.35 -5.25
N GLY A 52 5.10 6.95 -6.17
CA GLY A 52 4.47 8.25 -6.01
C GLY A 52 3.42 8.26 -4.90
N PHE A 53 2.50 7.28 -4.91
CA PHE A 53 1.51 7.09 -3.86
C PHE A 53 2.17 6.90 -2.49
N VAL A 54 3.13 5.98 -2.38
CA VAL A 54 3.84 5.72 -1.11
C VAL A 54 4.58 6.96 -0.61
N SER A 55 5.16 7.76 -1.52
CA SER A 55 5.84 9.02 -1.14
C SER A 55 4.86 10.08 -0.64
N LYS A 56 3.71 10.23 -1.31
CA LYS A 56 2.65 11.15 -0.92
C LYS A 56 2.09 10.78 0.47
N LEU A 57 1.75 9.51 0.66
CA LEU A 57 1.29 8.99 1.95
C LEU A 57 2.32 9.20 3.07
N HIS A 58 3.60 8.97 2.78
CA HIS A 58 4.68 9.23 3.74
C HIS A 58 4.72 10.72 4.17
N ALA A 59 4.60 11.64 3.21
CA ALA A 59 4.59 13.07 3.50
C ALA A 59 3.36 13.48 4.34
N GLU A 60 2.17 13.01 3.98
CA GLU A 60 0.92 13.30 4.71
C GLU A 60 0.98 12.78 6.16
N VAL A 61 1.49 11.56 6.36
CA VAL A 61 1.67 11.00 7.72
C VAL A 61 2.68 11.83 8.53
N LEU A 62 3.78 12.23 7.91
CA LEU A 62 4.80 13.06 8.55
C LEU A 62 4.23 14.42 8.99
N GLU A 63 3.38 15.04 8.16
CA GLU A 63 2.73 16.32 8.46
C GLU A 63 1.69 16.19 9.59
N LEU A 64 0.89 15.12 9.60
CA LEU A 64 -0.21 14.94 10.57
C LEU A 64 0.24 14.36 11.92
N HIS A 65 1.20 13.44 11.90
CA HIS A 65 1.55 12.61 13.05
C HIS A 65 3.05 12.61 13.38
N GLY A 66 3.88 13.27 12.56
CA GLY A 66 5.33 13.20 12.68
C GLY A 66 5.90 11.91 12.09
N GLU A 67 7.19 11.68 12.34
CA GLU A 67 7.90 10.53 11.75
C GLU A 67 7.29 9.19 12.20
N PRO A 68 6.80 8.36 11.27
CA PRO A 68 6.18 7.10 11.63
C PRO A 68 7.23 6.11 12.16
N ALA A 69 7.03 5.61 13.38
CA ALA A 69 7.93 4.62 13.99
C ALA A 69 8.05 3.32 13.17
N ASN A 70 7.00 2.95 12.42
CA ASN A 70 7.02 1.79 11.52
C ASN A 70 6.16 2.04 10.27
N PHE A 71 6.77 2.68 9.27
CA PHE A 71 6.10 2.97 8.01
C PHE A 71 5.67 1.71 7.23
N THR A 72 6.40 0.59 7.38
CA THR A 72 6.04 -0.66 6.69
C THR A 72 4.76 -1.26 7.27
N SER A 73 4.55 -1.20 8.58
CA SER A 73 3.28 -1.58 9.20
C SER A 73 2.14 -0.65 8.78
N LEU A 74 2.41 0.65 8.67
CA LEU A 74 1.41 1.61 8.18
C LEU A 74 0.92 1.23 6.79
N LEU A 75 1.81 0.90 5.85
CA LEU A 75 1.43 0.45 4.51
C LEU A 75 0.55 -0.80 4.51
N ARG A 76 0.81 -1.77 5.40
CA ARG A 76 -0.06 -2.94 5.56
C ARG A 76 -1.44 -2.55 6.07
N CYS A 77 -1.50 -1.65 7.07
CA CYS A 77 -2.76 -1.13 7.58
C CYS A 77 -3.53 -0.35 6.50
N THR A 78 -2.85 0.45 5.67
CA THR A 78 -3.46 1.14 4.51
C THR A 78 -4.15 0.15 3.57
N CYS A 79 -3.51 -0.99 3.28
CA CYS A 79 -4.11 -2.03 2.44
C CYS A 79 -5.35 -2.66 3.09
N LEU A 80 -5.35 -2.86 4.41
CA LEU A 80 -6.51 -3.37 5.14
C LEU A 80 -7.67 -2.38 5.11
N VAL A 81 -7.39 -1.10 5.42
CA VAL A 81 -8.38 -0.01 5.37
C VAL A 81 -9.03 0.10 3.99
N HIS A 82 -8.25 -0.02 2.91
CA HIS A 82 -8.76 -0.02 1.54
C HIS A 82 -9.71 -1.19 1.26
N ARG A 83 -9.40 -2.40 1.75
CA ARG A 83 -10.26 -3.58 1.58
C ARG A 83 -11.51 -3.55 2.47
N GLU A 84 -11.44 -2.89 3.62
CA GLU A 84 -12.59 -2.70 4.53
C GLU A 84 -13.56 -1.62 4.03
N ASN A 85 -13.09 -0.67 3.22
CA ASN A 85 -13.89 0.44 2.71
C ASN A 85 -13.91 0.51 1.17
N PRO A 86 -14.65 -0.40 0.47
CA PRO A 86 -14.70 -0.41 -1.00
C PRO A 86 -15.33 0.84 -1.63
N LEU A 87 -16.12 1.60 -0.86
CA LEU A 87 -16.98 2.67 -1.37
C LEU A 87 -16.24 3.95 -1.78
N GLU A 88 -15.03 4.19 -1.25
CA GLU A 88 -14.24 5.38 -1.63
C GLU A 88 -13.42 5.19 -2.92
N GLY A 89 -13.11 3.95 -3.29
CA GLY A 89 -12.46 3.64 -4.57
C GLY A 89 -13.39 3.83 -5.77
N ASP A 90 -14.66 3.45 -5.61
CA ASP A 90 -15.68 3.50 -6.67
C ASP A 90 -16.21 4.93 -6.90
N ALA A 91 -16.31 5.74 -5.84
CA ALA A 91 -16.76 7.14 -5.93
C ALA A 91 -15.82 8.02 -6.76
N ARG A 92 -14.51 7.72 -6.80
CA ARG A 92 -13.55 8.43 -7.65
C ARG A 92 -13.59 7.95 -9.11
N GLN A 93 -13.93 6.68 -9.33
CA GLN A 93 -14.04 6.10 -10.67
C GLN A 93 -15.27 6.62 -11.42
N MET A 94 -16.39 6.85 -10.73
CA MET A 94 -17.59 7.49 -11.30
C MET A 94 -17.43 8.99 -11.58
N ALA A 95 -16.49 9.69 -10.93
CA ALA A 95 -16.27 11.12 -11.13
C ALA A 95 -15.35 11.43 -12.33
N ALA A 96 -14.75 10.40 -12.93
CA ALA A 96 -13.84 10.51 -14.08
C ALA A 96 -14.48 10.09 -15.42
N GLU A 97 -15.77 9.71 -15.43
CA GLU A 97 -16.57 9.40 -16.62
C GLU A 97 -17.52 10.55 -17.03
#